data_AF-A0A8B9NXB9-F1
#
_entry.id   AF-A0A8B9NXB9-F1
#
_cell.length_a   1.000
_cell.length_b   1.000
_cell.length_c   1.000
_cell.angle_alpha   90.00
_cell.angle_beta   90.00
_cell.angle_gamma   90.00
#
_symmetry.space_group_name_H-M   'P 1'
#
loop_
_entity.id
_entity.type
_entity.pdbx_description
1 polymer ?
#
loop_
_entity_poly.entity_id
_entity_poly.type
_entity_poly.pdbx_seq_one_letter_code
_entity_poly.pdbx_strand_id
1 'polypeptide(L)'
;MQSQSVMLELQEKDEVWVRLYKGERENAVFSDEYDTYITFSARCNPAPPPSGQASEEPLLPALPQASRHFDTSTTEPVSFFLSSLEELLAWRPTGDDDFNVAATPLAKRQPPLHTARPRTLVCHDMKGGYLEDRFIQGSATRNPYVFYHWRYIDVFVYFSHRTVTIPPVCWTNAAHRNGVPVLGTFIAEWVDGEKLCEAFLAGGPEAYRAVSEQLARIAQHYRFDGWFVNLENKLSEAAVRNLPLFLRHLTARVHEAVPGGLVLWYDSIVQSGQLQWQNELNEQNREFFDACDGLFVNYNWKEEQLERSKSLAGQRLADVYFGIDVFARGDVLGGGFDSDKPLSLIRKHGFSAAIFAPGWVYERLGEENFLQNENEFWGLLAEHLPTHSICTLPFATSFSLGMGSGRFVAGKEEEAGPWYDLSAQEIQPLYAERQGGLSTSCCLGDAWRGGSSLRVQGTIPAGEERVALLVEPVRADGLPVPPERWGRLLLVYSEPAGSAS
;
A
#
# COMPACT_ATOMS: atom_id res chain seq x y z
N MET A 1 38.90 9.99 13.91
CA MET A 1 38.95 10.57 12.55
C MET A 1 38.02 9.75 11.67
N GLN A 2 37.51 10.33 10.59
CA GLN A 2 36.76 9.62 9.54
C GLN A 2 37.72 8.72 8.72
N SER A 3 37.27 7.73 7.94
CA SER A 3 36.03 7.69 7.16
C SER A 3 35.27 6.35 7.17
N GLN A 4 33.95 6.45 6.94
CA GLN A 4 33.16 5.35 6.38
C GLN A 4 33.60 5.07 4.93
N SER A 5 33.19 3.94 4.36
CA SER A 5 33.42 3.64 2.94
C SER A 5 32.16 3.04 2.33
N VAL A 6 31.58 3.76 1.38
CA VAL A 6 30.52 3.27 0.48
C VAL A 6 31.17 3.11 -0.89
N MET A 7 31.17 1.89 -1.43
CA MET A 7 31.65 1.62 -2.78
C MET A 7 30.51 1.83 -3.77
N LEU A 8 30.75 2.66 -4.78
CA LEU A 8 29.82 2.96 -5.87
C LEU A 8 30.54 2.70 -7.19
N GLU A 9 29.83 2.15 -8.18
CA GLU A 9 30.28 2.21 -9.58
C GLU A 9 29.81 3.56 -10.15
N LEU A 10 30.76 4.39 -10.57
CA LEU A 10 30.53 5.70 -11.17
C LEU A 10 30.99 5.68 -12.63
N GLN A 11 30.32 6.46 -13.48
CA GLN A 11 30.70 6.69 -14.86
C GLN A 11 31.47 8.02 -15.02
N GLU A 12 32.16 8.17 -16.15
CA GLU A 12 32.91 9.39 -16.44
C GLU A 12 31.94 10.58 -16.62
N LYS A 13 32.00 11.53 -15.68
CA LYS A 13 31.16 12.74 -15.47
C LYS A 13 30.03 12.64 -14.41
N ASP A 14 30.00 11.61 -13.57
CA ASP A 14 29.14 11.64 -12.38
C ASP A 14 29.67 12.66 -11.33
N GLU A 15 28.76 13.42 -10.70
CA GLU A 15 29.05 14.32 -9.57
C GLU A 15 28.38 13.81 -8.28
N VAL A 16 29.12 13.82 -7.16
CA VAL A 16 28.71 13.21 -5.89
C VAL A 16 28.90 14.18 -4.73
N TRP A 17 27.90 14.27 -3.84
CA TRP A 17 27.90 15.16 -2.68
C TRP A 17 27.63 14.37 -1.39
N VAL A 18 28.40 14.64 -0.33
CA VAL A 18 28.33 13.96 0.97
C VAL A 18 28.34 14.99 2.10
N ARG A 19 27.55 14.78 3.16
CA ARG A 19 27.49 15.67 4.32
C ARG A 19 27.42 14.86 5.62
N LEU A 20 28.20 15.27 6.63
CA LEU A 20 28.40 14.54 7.88
C LEU A 20 28.32 15.51 9.07
N TYR A 21 27.83 15.05 10.22
CA TYR A 21 27.60 15.85 11.43
C TYR A 21 28.09 15.13 12.69
N LYS A 22 28.29 15.87 13.79
CA LYS A 22 28.64 15.37 15.12
C LYS A 22 27.97 16.23 16.20
N GLY A 23 27.35 15.61 17.20
CA GLY A 23 26.80 16.26 18.39
C GLY A 23 27.80 16.41 19.55
N GLU A 24 27.42 17.21 20.54
CA GLU A 24 28.31 17.69 21.62
C GLU A 24 28.22 16.86 22.92
N ARG A 25 29.24 16.98 23.77
CA ARG A 25 29.27 16.58 25.18
C ARG A 25 30.15 17.58 25.95
N GLU A 26 29.82 17.85 27.21
CA GLU A 26 30.32 19.00 27.99
C GLU A 26 31.84 19.02 28.29
N ASN A 27 32.57 17.93 28.03
CA ASN A 27 33.95 17.72 28.53
C ASN A 27 35.03 17.69 27.42
N ALA A 28 34.98 18.60 26.44
CA ALA A 28 36.03 18.73 25.41
C ALA A 28 36.22 20.17 24.91
N VAL A 29 37.46 20.51 24.52
CA VAL A 29 37.82 21.79 23.89
C VAL A 29 37.81 21.64 22.36
N PHE A 30 37.37 22.68 21.65
CA PHE A 30 37.26 22.73 20.19
C PHE A 30 38.50 23.35 19.51
N SER A 31 38.54 23.28 18.19
CA SER A 31 39.44 24.04 17.32
C SER A 31 38.66 24.46 16.07
N ASP A 32 38.91 25.68 15.60
CA ASP A 32 38.17 26.34 14.52
C ASP A 32 38.82 26.12 13.12
N GLU A 33 38.33 26.87 12.12
CA GLU A 33 38.83 27.09 10.74
C GLU A 33 38.16 26.34 9.56
N TYR A 34 37.25 27.07 8.88
CA TYR A 34 37.12 27.29 7.41
C TYR A 34 36.97 26.11 6.39
N ASP A 35 36.20 26.21 5.29
CA ASP A 35 35.04 27.08 4.97
C ASP A 35 34.28 26.62 3.69
N THR A 36 33.07 27.17 3.45
CA THR A 36 32.52 27.57 2.12
C THR A 36 32.34 26.54 0.96
N TYR A 37 31.23 26.46 0.20
CA TYR A 37 29.82 26.90 0.33
C TYR A 37 29.02 26.45 -0.95
N ILE A 38 27.80 27.01 -1.15
CA ILE A 38 27.07 27.09 -2.44
C ILE A 38 26.19 25.87 -2.85
N THR A 39 25.58 25.95 -4.03
CA THR A 39 24.12 25.79 -4.30
C THR A 39 23.89 25.55 -5.82
N PHE A 40 22.70 25.30 -6.40
CA PHE A 40 21.35 25.94 -6.35
C PHE A 40 20.26 24.89 -6.75
N SER A 41 18.96 25.12 -7.05
CA SER A 41 18.19 26.32 -7.48
C SER A 41 16.69 26.21 -7.17
N ALA A 42 16.04 27.33 -6.79
CA ALA A 42 14.59 27.57 -6.93
C ALA A 42 14.24 29.08 -6.85
N ARG A 43 13.36 29.56 -7.73
CA ARG A 43 12.66 30.87 -7.76
C ARG A 43 11.50 30.77 -8.76
N CYS A 44 10.38 31.48 -8.69
CA CYS A 44 9.74 32.33 -7.67
C CYS A 44 8.23 32.46 -8.01
N ASN A 45 7.38 32.80 -7.04
CA ASN A 45 5.96 33.08 -7.31
C ASN A 45 5.75 34.35 -8.17
N PRO A 46 4.75 34.37 -9.07
CA PRO A 46 4.04 35.57 -9.49
C PRO A 46 3.03 36.04 -8.43
N ALA A 47 2.67 37.32 -8.46
CA ALA A 47 1.64 37.94 -7.61
C ALA A 47 0.30 38.10 -8.36
N PRO A 48 -0.86 38.33 -7.68
CA PRO A 48 -2.18 38.27 -8.31
C PRO A 48 -2.60 39.57 -9.05
N PRO A 49 -3.38 39.47 -10.13
CA PRO A 49 -4.13 40.57 -10.75
C PRO A 49 -5.55 40.75 -10.13
N PRO A 50 -6.32 41.81 -10.48
CA PRO A 50 -7.21 42.47 -9.52
C PRO A 50 -8.70 42.07 -9.56
N SER A 51 -9.45 42.61 -8.61
CA SER A 51 -10.90 42.51 -8.49
C SER A 51 -11.67 43.09 -9.69
N GLY A 52 -12.63 42.31 -10.19
CA GLY A 52 -13.67 42.74 -11.12
C GLY A 52 -15.02 42.17 -10.68
N GLN A 53 -16.10 42.95 -10.79
CA GLN A 53 -17.44 42.50 -10.41
C GLN A 53 -18.04 41.60 -11.51
N ALA A 54 -18.62 40.47 -11.10
CA ALA A 54 -19.52 39.68 -11.93
C ALA A 54 -20.97 39.94 -11.51
N SER A 55 -21.88 40.02 -12.47
CA SER A 55 -23.31 40.20 -12.24
C SER A 55 -24.02 38.87 -11.99
N GLU A 56 -24.92 38.83 -11.02
CA GLU A 56 -25.76 37.65 -10.72
C GLU A 56 -26.92 37.51 -11.73
N GLU A 57 -27.15 36.29 -12.23
CA GLU A 57 -28.49 35.78 -12.54
C GLU A 57 -28.61 34.33 -12.02
N PRO A 58 -29.80 33.87 -11.58
CA PRO A 58 -29.91 32.71 -10.71
C PRO A 58 -30.06 31.37 -11.45
N LEU A 59 -29.36 30.35 -10.96
CA LEU A 59 -29.69 28.95 -11.20
C LEU A 59 -30.08 28.26 -9.88
N LEU A 60 -30.99 27.29 -9.99
CA LEU A 60 -31.64 26.64 -8.85
C LEU A 60 -30.63 25.77 -8.05
N PRO A 61 -30.80 25.65 -6.71
CA PRO A 61 -29.79 25.02 -5.87
C PRO A 61 -29.73 23.50 -6.05
N ALA A 62 -28.63 23.02 -6.65
CA ALA A 62 -28.09 21.71 -6.35
C ALA A 62 -27.40 21.73 -4.98
N LEU A 63 -27.27 20.57 -4.32
CA LEU A 63 -26.52 20.45 -3.06
C LEU A 63 -25.01 20.68 -3.32
N PRO A 64 -24.26 21.36 -2.43
CA PRO A 64 -22.88 21.75 -2.73
C PRO A 64 -21.91 20.56 -2.78
N GLN A 65 -21.18 20.42 -3.90
CA GLN A 65 -20.14 19.40 -4.07
C GLN A 65 -18.97 19.55 -3.09
N ALA A 66 -18.73 20.76 -2.55
CA ALA A 66 -17.65 21.08 -1.61
C ALA A 66 -17.75 20.39 -0.23
N SER A 67 -18.82 19.63 0.03
CA SER A 67 -19.06 18.95 1.31
C SER A 67 -18.34 17.61 1.51
N ARG A 68 -17.76 17.02 0.45
CA ARG A 68 -17.11 15.70 0.52
C ARG A 68 -15.59 15.75 0.77
N HIS A 69 -14.96 16.88 0.44
CA HIS A 69 -13.51 17.03 0.46
C HIS A 69 -12.93 17.42 1.82
N PHE A 70 -13.78 17.82 2.77
CA PHE A 70 -13.37 18.35 4.08
C PHE A 70 -14.16 17.66 5.20
N ASP A 71 -13.52 17.36 6.33
CA ASP A 71 -14.19 16.78 7.50
C ASP A 71 -15.20 17.79 8.09
N THR A 72 -16.42 17.35 8.36
CA THR A 72 -17.51 18.23 8.82
C THR A 72 -17.34 18.75 10.26
N SER A 73 -16.35 18.23 11.00
CA SER A 73 -16.02 18.64 12.37
C SER A 73 -14.72 19.44 12.48
N THR A 74 -13.67 19.10 11.73
CA THR A 74 -12.37 19.81 11.78
C THR A 74 -12.16 20.81 10.65
N THR A 75 -12.92 20.71 9.54
CA THR A 75 -12.73 21.44 8.27
C THR A 75 -11.40 21.18 7.56
N GLU A 76 -10.63 20.19 8.01
CA GLU A 76 -9.40 19.74 7.34
C GLU A 76 -9.75 18.94 6.07
N PRO A 77 -8.91 18.99 5.02
CA PRO A 77 -9.15 18.20 3.82
C PRO A 77 -8.99 16.70 4.11
N VAL A 78 -9.83 15.88 3.48
CA VAL A 78 -9.89 14.43 3.70
C VAL A 78 -10.01 13.63 2.40
N SER A 79 -9.64 12.35 2.46
CA SER A 79 -10.00 11.37 1.43
C SER A 79 -11.45 10.89 1.57
N PHE A 80 -12.07 10.62 0.42
CA PHE A 80 -13.50 10.33 0.30
C PHE A 80 -13.77 9.22 -0.73
N PHE A 81 -14.98 8.68 -0.69
CA PHE A 81 -15.54 7.72 -1.64
C PHE A 81 -16.67 8.36 -2.45
N LEU A 82 -17.13 7.68 -3.51
CA LEU A 82 -18.39 8.02 -4.19
C LEU A 82 -19.42 6.93 -3.86
N SER A 83 -20.61 7.36 -3.43
CA SER A 83 -21.64 6.48 -2.86
C SER A 83 -22.56 5.88 -3.92
N SER A 84 -22.56 6.42 -5.14
CA SER A 84 -23.53 6.10 -6.18
C SER A 84 -22.95 6.17 -7.60
N LEU A 85 -23.67 5.55 -8.54
CA LEU A 85 -23.42 5.65 -9.98
C LEU A 85 -23.57 7.09 -10.50
N GLU A 86 -24.46 7.88 -9.88
CA GLU A 86 -24.65 9.29 -10.21
C GLU A 86 -23.44 10.13 -9.82
N GLU A 87 -22.96 10.00 -8.57
CA GLU A 87 -21.73 10.66 -8.11
C GLU A 87 -20.50 10.28 -8.96
N LEU A 88 -20.40 9.02 -9.38
CA LEU A 88 -19.36 8.55 -10.30
C LEU A 88 -19.42 9.30 -11.63
N LEU A 89 -20.55 9.23 -12.34
CA LEU A 89 -20.71 9.82 -13.69
C LEU A 89 -20.65 11.36 -13.67
N ALA A 90 -21.09 11.98 -12.58
CA ALA A 90 -21.01 13.41 -12.33
C ALA A 90 -19.62 13.89 -11.86
N TRP A 91 -18.72 13.00 -11.41
CA TRP A 91 -17.40 13.38 -10.89
C TRP A 91 -16.60 14.16 -11.93
N ARG A 92 -16.08 15.31 -11.54
CA ARG A 92 -15.10 16.11 -12.27
C ARG A 92 -14.09 16.64 -11.23
N PRO A 93 -12.81 16.79 -11.57
CA PRO A 93 -11.82 17.31 -10.63
C PRO A 93 -12.07 18.81 -10.36
N THR A 94 -12.05 19.21 -9.09
CA THR A 94 -12.01 20.61 -8.62
C THR A 94 -10.61 20.95 -8.07
N GLY A 95 -10.40 22.17 -7.59
CA GLY A 95 -9.16 22.52 -6.89
C GLY A 95 -9.01 21.82 -5.52
N ASP A 96 -10.11 21.34 -4.95
CA ASP A 96 -10.14 20.62 -3.68
C ASP A 96 -9.67 19.15 -3.84
N ASP A 97 -9.69 18.62 -5.06
CA ASP A 97 -9.16 17.30 -5.38
C ASP A 97 -7.63 17.23 -5.35
N ASP A 98 -6.93 18.36 -5.56
CA ASP A 98 -5.45 18.42 -5.60
C ASP A 98 -4.80 17.89 -4.30
N PHE A 99 -5.44 18.05 -3.13
CA PHE A 99 -4.96 17.50 -1.86
C PHE A 99 -4.91 15.96 -1.86
N ASN A 100 -5.79 15.30 -2.61
CA ASN A 100 -5.91 13.84 -2.68
C ASN A 100 -5.10 13.22 -3.84
N VAL A 101 -4.36 14.02 -4.62
CA VAL A 101 -3.51 13.52 -5.72
C VAL A 101 -2.17 13.01 -5.20
N ALA A 102 -1.82 11.76 -5.49
CA ALA A 102 -0.59 11.16 -4.97
C ALA A 102 0.68 11.89 -5.44
N ALA A 103 1.49 12.30 -4.47
CA ALA A 103 2.74 13.01 -4.70
C ALA A 103 3.91 12.06 -4.98
N THR A 104 3.85 10.83 -4.46
CA THR A 104 4.88 9.81 -4.65
C THR A 104 4.58 8.99 -5.91
N PRO A 105 5.46 8.95 -6.93
CA PRO A 105 5.31 8.03 -8.07
C PRO A 105 5.66 6.60 -7.66
N LEU A 106 5.03 5.60 -8.30
CA LEU A 106 5.29 4.18 -8.06
C LEU A 106 6.78 3.84 -8.28
N ALA A 107 7.46 3.42 -7.22
CA ALA A 107 8.88 3.12 -7.26
C ALA A 107 9.18 1.83 -8.04
N LYS A 108 10.34 1.81 -8.70
CA LYS A 108 10.82 0.59 -9.39
C LYS A 108 11.19 -0.48 -8.36
N ARG A 109 10.82 -1.73 -8.65
CA ARG A 109 11.12 -2.92 -7.84
C ARG A 109 11.73 -4.04 -8.67
N GLN A 110 12.41 -4.97 -8.01
CA GLN A 110 12.90 -6.21 -8.61
C GLN A 110 12.49 -7.42 -7.75
N PRO A 111 11.93 -8.50 -8.34
CA PRO A 111 11.56 -8.64 -9.75
C PRO A 111 10.33 -7.78 -10.14
N PRO A 112 10.12 -7.46 -11.42
CA PRO A 112 8.94 -6.70 -11.87
C PRO A 112 7.60 -7.44 -11.66
N LEU A 113 6.53 -6.67 -11.47
CA LEU A 113 5.16 -7.15 -11.23
C LEU A 113 4.64 -8.16 -12.27
N HIS A 114 4.98 -7.98 -13.55
CA HIS A 114 4.54 -8.83 -14.65
C HIS A 114 5.46 -10.03 -14.92
N THR A 115 6.28 -10.43 -13.95
CA THR A 115 7.01 -11.71 -14.01
C THR A 115 6.10 -12.88 -13.63
N ALA A 116 6.34 -14.05 -14.22
CA ALA A 116 5.51 -15.24 -14.01
C ALA A 116 5.67 -15.93 -12.63
N ARG A 117 6.18 -15.21 -11.61
CA ARG A 117 6.28 -15.76 -10.25
C ARG A 117 4.94 -15.65 -9.51
N PRO A 118 4.68 -16.52 -8.52
CA PRO A 118 3.62 -16.29 -7.53
C PRO A 118 3.68 -14.87 -6.95
N ARG A 119 2.51 -14.25 -6.76
CA ARG A 119 2.37 -12.91 -6.16
C ARG A 119 1.58 -12.95 -4.85
N THR A 120 1.77 -11.94 -4.01
CA THR A 120 0.91 -11.70 -2.83
C THR A 120 0.10 -10.43 -3.05
N LEU A 121 -1.22 -10.55 -3.08
CA LEU A 121 -2.13 -9.41 -2.96
C LEU A 121 -2.56 -9.26 -1.50
N VAL A 122 -2.69 -8.03 -1.02
CA VAL A 122 -3.40 -7.70 0.22
C VAL A 122 -4.67 -6.94 -0.12
N CYS A 123 -5.81 -7.37 0.42
CA CYS A 123 -7.08 -6.67 0.37
C CYS A 123 -7.48 -6.33 1.81
N HIS A 124 -7.28 -5.07 2.20
CA HIS A 124 -6.94 -4.79 3.60
C HIS A 124 -8.08 -4.95 4.61
N ASP A 125 -9.34 -4.84 4.15
CA ASP A 125 -10.60 -4.83 4.92
C ASP A 125 -10.44 -4.54 6.43
N MET A 126 -10.22 -3.26 6.75
CA MET A 126 -9.97 -2.78 8.11
C MET A 126 -11.12 -1.86 8.56
N LYS A 127 -12.04 -2.37 9.39
CA LYS A 127 -13.25 -1.68 9.89
C LYS A 127 -14.07 -0.90 8.84
N GLY A 128 -14.03 -1.30 7.56
CA GLY A 128 -14.70 -0.60 6.46
C GLY A 128 -14.02 0.67 5.93
N GLY A 129 -12.78 0.98 6.34
CA GLY A 129 -11.96 2.07 5.80
C GLY A 129 -12.38 3.49 6.19
N TYR A 130 -11.62 4.47 5.70
CA TYR A 130 -11.73 5.92 5.97
C TYR A 130 -11.83 6.23 7.47
N LEU A 131 -10.95 5.62 8.24
CA LEU A 131 -10.73 5.87 9.66
C LEU A 131 -9.87 7.15 9.78
N GLU A 132 -8.77 7.08 10.52
CA GLU A 132 -7.80 8.17 10.64
C GLU A 132 -6.98 8.40 9.36
N ASP A 133 -6.86 7.36 8.53
CA ASP A 133 -6.21 7.40 7.22
C ASP A 133 -6.92 8.35 6.23
N ARG A 134 -8.16 8.77 6.52
CA ARG A 134 -8.82 9.84 5.76
C ARG A 134 -8.22 11.22 5.99
N PHE A 135 -7.55 11.47 7.11
CA PHE A 135 -6.93 12.76 7.42
C PHE A 135 -5.57 12.86 6.71
N ILE A 136 -5.60 13.32 5.46
CA ILE A 136 -4.46 13.31 4.52
C ILE A 136 -3.32 14.27 4.86
N GLN A 137 -3.52 15.15 5.85
CA GLN A 137 -2.48 16.01 6.43
C GLN A 137 -1.96 15.49 7.79
N GLY A 138 -2.41 14.29 8.19
CA GLY A 138 -2.14 13.66 9.46
C GLY A 138 -3.23 13.90 10.52
N SER A 139 -3.17 13.16 11.63
CA SER A 139 -4.03 13.34 12.80
C SER A 139 -3.27 13.07 14.12
N ALA A 140 -3.86 13.48 15.24
CA ALA A 140 -3.31 13.27 16.58
C ALA A 140 -3.72 11.91 17.20
N THR A 141 -3.79 10.84 16.40
CA THR A 141 -4.19 9.51 16.87
C THR A 141 -3.02 8.70 17.43
N ARG A 142 -3.23 8.08 18.59
CA ARG A 142 -2.22 7.34 19.37
C ARG A 142 -1.91 5.95 18.84
N ASN A 143 -2.95 5.20 18.46
CA ASN A 143 -2.83 3.80 18.04
C ASN A 143 -3.47 3.61 16.64
N PRO A 144 -3.03 4.31 15.58
CA PRO A 144 -3.61 4.14 14.26
C PRO A 144 -3.31 2.73 13.70
N TYR A 145 -4.15 2.24 12.79
CA TYR A 145 -3.77 1.08 11.97
C TYR A 145 -2.70 1.50 10.96
N VAL A 146 -1.57 0.81 10.96
CA VAL A 146 -0.48 0.99 10.00
C VAL A 146 -0.05 -0.36 9.45
N PHE A 147 -0.12 -0.53 8.14
CA PHE A 147 0.58 -1.61 7.45
C PHE A 147 1.92 -1.09 6.93
N TYR A 148 2.96 -1.90 7.07
CA TYR A 148 4.34 -1.52 6.76
C TYR A 148 5.20 -2.68 6.21
N HIS A 149 4.62 -3.88 6.06
CA HIS A 149 5.29 -5.06 5.51
C HIS A 149 5.28 -5.09 3.97
N TRP A 150 5.33 -3.92 3.33
CA TRP A 150 5.19 -3.73 1.88
C TRP A 150 6.08 -4.64 1.03
N ARG A 151 7.30 -4.95 1.50
CA ARG A 151 8.27 -5.80 0.80
C ARG A 151 7.86 -7.27 0.67
N TYR A 152 6.79 -7.71 1.34
CA TYR A 152 6.19 -9.04 1.18
C TYR A 152 5.02 -9.09 0.19
N ILE A 153 4.58 -7.92 -0.33
CA ILE A 153 3.33 -7.81 -1.11
C ILE A 153 3.55 -7.17 -2.49
N ASP A 154 2.82 -7.67 -3.48
CA ASP A 154 2.96 -7.31 -4.88
C ASP A 154 1.90 -6.32 -5.37
N VAL A 155 0.73 -6.31 -4.74
CA VAL A 155 -0.44 -5.47 -5.02
C VAL A 155 -1.16 -5.21 -3.71
N PHE A 156 -1.61 -3.97 -3.49
CA PHE A 156 -2.46 -3.60 -2.36
C PHE A 156 -3.82 -3.14 -2.88
N VAL A 157 -4.90 -3.63 -2.29
CA VAL A 157 -6.28 -3.21 -2.57
C VAL A 157 -6.81 -2.50 -1.33
N TYR A 158 -7.06 -1.20 -1.48
CA TYR A 158 -7.77 -0.44 -0.46
C TYR A 158 -9.26 -0.75 -0.60
N PHE A 159 -9.80 -1.44 0.41
CA PHE A 159 -11.12 -2.06 0.36
C PHE A 159 -12.07 -1.43 1.36
N SER A 160 -13.28 -1.09 0.89
CA SER A 160 -14.39 -0.66 1.73
C SER A 160 -15.73 -0.99 1.07
N HIS A 161 -16.79 -1.09 1.87
CA HIS A 161 -18.17 -1.26 1.40
C HIS A 161 -18.77 0.06 0.87
N ARG A 162 -18.06 0.71 -0.06
CA ARG A 162 -18.42 1.98 -0.70
C ARG A 162 -18.30 1.83 -2.21
N THR A 163 -19.40 2.09 -2.91
CA THR A 163 -19.60 1.86 -4.35
C THR A 163 -18.37 2.17 -5.21
N VAL A 164 -17.78 3.36 -5.05
CA VAL A 164 -16.46 3.69 -5.60
C VAL A 164 -15.53 4.11 -4.47
N THR A 165 -14.65 3.19 -4.09
CA THR A 165 -13.61 3.41 -3.10
C THR A 165 -12.37 4.00 -3.77
N ILE A 166 -12.04 5.25 -3.46
CA ILE A 166 -10.80 5.91 -3.88
C ILE A 166 -9.76 5.71 -2.76
N PRO A 167 -8.61 5.07 -3.00
CA PRO A 167 -7.60 4.87 -1.95
C PRO A 167 -7.14 6.21 -1.37
N PRO A 168 -7.14 6.38 -0.02
CA PRO A 168 -6.63 7.60 0.58
C PRO A 168 -5.18 7.87 0.17
N VAL A 169 -4.87 9.15 -0.09
CA VAL A 169 -3.60 9.53 -0.74
C VAL A 169 -2.36 9.07 0.05
N CYS A 170 -2.50 8.92 1.37
CA CYS A 170 -1.48 8.45 2.29
C CYS A 170 -1.10 6.97 2.05
N TRP A 171 -2.09 6.10 1.78
CA TRP A 171 -1.88 4.70 1.39
C TRP A 171 -1.16 4.61 0.05
N THR A 172 -1.63 5.36 -0.95
CA THR A 172 -1.00 5.44 -2.28
C THR A 172 0.45 5.92 -2.18
N ASN A 173 0.71 6.99 -1.40
CA ASN A 173 2.06 7.49 -1.14
C ASN A 173 2.98 6.42 -0.49
N ALA A 174 2.52 5.74 0.57
CA ALA A 174 3.30 4.75 1.29
C ALA A 174 3.60 3.49 0.44
N ALA A 175 2.59 2.97 -0.25
CA ALA A 175 2.72 1.82 -1.14
C ALA A 175 3.64 2.12 -2.33
N HIS A 176 3.45 3.27 -3.00
CA HIS A 176 4.28 3.71 -4.12
C HIS A 176 5.75 3.84 -3.73
N ARG A 177 6.05 4.40 -2.55
CA ARG A 177 7.41 4.52 -2.02
C ARG A 177 8.10 3.16 -1.86
N ASN A 178 7.33 2.11 -1.60
CA ASN A 178 7.80 0.73 -1.47
C ASN A 178 7.66 -0.08 -2.77
N GLY A 179 7.24 0.52 -3.88
CA GLY A 179 7.08 -0.15 -5.18
C GLY A 179 5.85 -1.06 -5.29
N VAL A 180 4.84 -0.85 -4.44
CA VAL A 180 3.59 -1.60 -4.44
C VAL A 180 2.49 -0.75 -5.10
N PRO A 181 1.83 -1.23 -6.17
CA PRO A 181 0.68 -0.57 -6.77
C PRO A 181 -0.55 -0.69 -5.87
N VAL A 182 -1.39 0.35 -5.88
CA VAL A 182 -2.61 0.45 -5.08
C VAL A 182 -3.84 0.47 -5.98
N LEU A 183 -4.77 -0.45 -5.75
CA LEU A 183 -6.06 -0.47 -6.42
C LEU A 183 -7.15 0.12 -5.52
N GLY A 184 -8.00 0.94 -6.11
CA GLY A 184 -9.31 1.27 -5.55
C GLY A 184 -10.26 0.08 -5.68
N THR A 185 -11.43 0.19 -5.05
CA THR A 185 -12.47 -0.86 -5.10
C THR A 185 -13.73 -0.31 -5.77
N PHE A 186 -14.22 -0.97 -6.82
CA PHE A 186 -15.55 -0.73 -7.39
C PHE A 186 -16.45 -1.91 -6.98
N ILE A 187 -17.42 -1.65 -6.11
CA ILE A 187 -18.19 -2.68 -5.42
C ILE A 187 -19.71 -2.47 -5.54
N ALA A 188 -20.44 -3.56 -5.72
CA ALA A 188 -21.89 -3.57 -5.71
C ALA A 188 -22.41 -4.76 -4.89
N GLU A 189 -23.04 -4.45 -3.75
CA GLU A 189 -23.61 -5.43 -2.81
C GLU A 189 -25.10 -5.15 -2.57
N TRP A 190 -25.87 -6.18 -2.21
CA TRP A 190 -27.27 -6.08 -1.79
C TRP A 190 -28.23 -5.47 -2.84
N VAL A 191 -29.49 -5.25 -2.43
CA VAL A 191 -30.61 -4.83 -3.30
C VAL A 191 -30.35 -3.51 -4.06
N ASP A 192 -29.48 -2.63 -3.55
CA ASP A 192 -29.08 -1.41 -4.26
C ASP A 192 -27.94 -1.64 -5.24
N GLY A 193 -27.03 -2.59 -4.97
CA GLY A 193 -26.04 -3.06 -5.93
C GLY A 193 -26.67 -3.80 -7.12
N GLU A 194 -27.75 -4.58 -6.92
CA GLU A 194 -28.55 -5.16 -8.03
C GLU A 194 -29.04 -4.06 -8.99
N LYS A 195 -29.67 -3.00 -8.45
CA LYS A 195 -30.16 -1.85 -9.25
C LYS A 195 -29.02 -1.14 -9.98
N LEU A 196 -27.88 -0.93 -9.29
CA LEU A 196 -26.72 -0.26 -9.85
C LEU A 196 -26.14 -1.05 -11.03
N CYS A 197 -25.94 -2.35 -10.86
CA CYS A 197 -25.44 -3.23 -11.92
C CYS A 197 -26.37 -3.25 -13.13
N GLU A 198 -27.68 -3.41 -12.94
CA GLU A 198 -28.63 -3.34 -14.06
C GLU A 198 -28.59 -1.98 -14.77
N ALA A 199 -28.50 -0.87 -14.03
CA ALA A 199 -28.49 0.47 -14.61
C ALA A 199 -27.33 0.72 -15.58
N PHE A 200 -26.11 0.20 -15.31
CA PHE A 200 -24.97 0.39 -16.21
C PHE A 200 -24.67 -0.79 -17.14
N LEU A 201 -24.92 -2.04 -16.73
CA LEU A 201 -24.68 -3.22 -17.57
C LEU A 201 -25.84 -3.50 -18.53
N ALA A 202 -27.09 -3.48 -18.08
CA ALA A 202 -28.25 -3.65 -18.96
C ALA A 202 -28.60 -2.34 -19.71
N GLY A 203 -28.11 -1.19 -19.24
CA GLY A 203 -28.19 0.11 -19.92
C GLY A 203 -27.48 0.21 -21.28
N GLY A 204 -26.67 -0.79 -21.64
CA GLY A 204 -26.06 -0.93 -22.98
C GLY A 204 -24.63 -0.39 -23.10
N PRO A 205 -24.05 -0.43 -24.32
CA PRO A 205 -22.65 -0.10 -24.57
C PRO A 205 -22.24 1.29 -24.10
N GLU A 206 -23.09 2.29 -24.27
CA GLU A 206 -22.83 3.67 -23.88
C GLU A 206 -22.74 3.82 -22.35
N ALA A 207 -23.60 3.09 -21.62
CA ALA A 207 -23.66 3.15 -20.16
C ALA A 207 -22.43 2.52 -19.50
N TYR A 208 -22.06 1.28 -19.87
CA TYR A 208 -20.88 0.64 -19.27
C TYR A 208 -19.55 1.28 -19.71
N ARG A 209 -19.50 1.90 -20.91
CA ARG A 209 -18.35 2.71 -21.33
C ARG A 209 -18.19 3.94 -20.45
N ALA A 210 -19.26 4.69 -20.21
CA ALA A 210 -19.20 5.88 -19.36
C ALA A 210 -18.70 5.56 -17.94
N VAL A 211 -19.14 4.43 -17.35
CA VAL A 211 -18.64 3.96 -16.05
C VAL A 211 -17.15 3.61 -16.11
N SER A 212 -16.74 2.79 -17.08
CA SER A 212 -15.34 2.31 -17.18
C SER A 212 -14.34 3.42 -17.51
N GLU A 213 -14.72 4.36 -18.38
CA GLU A 213 -13.94 5.58 -18.66
C GLU A 213 -13.83 6.47 -17.42
N GLN A 214 -14.89 6.59 -16.64
CA GLN A 214 -14.90 7.47 -15.47
C GLN A 214 -14.11 6.88 -14.28
N LEU A 215 -14.12 5.56 -14.11
CA LEU A 215 -13.23 4.85 -13.17
C LEU A 215 -11.75 5.01 -13.59
N ALA A 216 -11.41 4.84 -14.87
CA ALA A 216 -10.04 5.03 -15.37
C ALA A 216 -9.54 6.49 -15.21
N ARG A 217 -10.41 7.47 -15.45
CA ARG A 217 -10.10 8.91 -15.24
C ARG A 217 -9.87 9.26 -13.77
N ILE A 218 -10.58 8.63 -12.85
CA ILE A 218 -10.39 8.79 -11.39
C ILE A 218 -9.01 8.22 -10.99
N ALA A 219 -8.69 7.00 -11.41
CA ALA A 219 -7.39 6.36 -11.14
C ALA A 219 -6.21 7.21 -11.67
N GLN A 220 -6.31 7.71 -12.90
CA GLN A 220 -5.32 8.61 -13.50
C GLN A 220 -5.17 9.94 -12.75
N HIS A 221 -6.28 10.55 -12.31
CA HIS A 221 -6.24 11.86 -11.67
C HIS A 221 -5.59 11.81 -10.28
N TYR A 222 -6.06 10.93 -9.40
CA TYR A 222 -5.47 10.77 -8.07
C TYR A 222 -4.16 9.96 -8.07
N ARG A 223 -3.83 9.33 -9.21
CA ARG A 223 -2.62 8.54 -9.49
C ARG A 223 -2.50 7.31 -8.60
N PHE A 224 -3.50 6.44 -8.65
CA PHE A 224 -3.44 5.06 -8.16
C PHE A 224 -3.66 4.08 -9.33
N ASP A 225 -3.28 2.82 -9.15
CA ASP A 225 -2.97 1.88 -10.23
C ASP A 225 -4.18 1.09 -10.78
N GLY A 226 -5.40 1.53 -10.55
CA GLY A 226 -6.60 0.90 -11.10
C GLY A 226 -7.52 0.29 -10.05
N TRP A 227 -8.14 -0.85 -10.36
CA TRP A 227 -9.40 -1.27 -9.72
C TRP A 227 -9.51 -2.75 -9.42
N PHE A 228 -9.84 -3.08 -8.16
CA PHE A 228 -10.50 -4.32 -7.79
C PHE A 228 -12.00 -4.17 -8.01
N VAL A 229 -12.60 -5.09 -8.76
CA VAL A 229 -14.03 -5.09 -9.09
C VAL A 229 -14.71 -6.27 -8.40
N ASN A 230 -15.62 -5.96 -7.47
CA ASN A 230 -16.39 -6.95 -6.74
C ASN A 230 -17.90 -6.70 -6.88
N LEU A 231 -18.60 -7.55 -7.65
CA LEU A 231 -20.05 -7.46 -7.80
C LEU A 231 -20.69 -8.66 -7.11
N GLU A 232 -21.21 -8.47 -5.89
CA GLU A 232 -21.84 -9.54 -5.09
C GLU A 232 -23.37 -9.51 -5.24
N ASN A 233 -23.82 -9.53 -6.50
CA ASN A 233 -25.23 -9.52 -6.87
C ASN A 233 -25.51 -10.43 -8.06
N LYS A 234 -26.70 -11.03 -8.09
CA LYS A 234 -27.26 -11.62 -9.32
C LYS A 234 -27.45 -10.52 -10.38
N LEU A 235 -27.39 -10.91 -11.65
CA LEU A 235 -27.57 -10.07 -12.82
C LEU A 235 -28.66 -10.65 -13.73
N SER A 236 -29.31 -9.79 -14.49
CA SER A 236 -30.16 -10.19 -15.62
C SER A 236 -29.33 -10.75 -16.77
N GLU A 237 -29.99 -11.48 -17.66
CA GLU A 237 -29.40 -11.95 -18.92
C GLU A 237 -28.86 -10.78 -19.79
N ALA A 238 -29.43 -9.58 -19.66
CA ALA A 238 -28.92 -8.38 -20.34
C ALA A 238 -27.64 -7.86 -19.68
N ALA A 239 -27.60 -7.79 -18.35
CA ALA A 239 -26.45 -7.30 -17.60
C ALA A 239 -25.25 -8.25 -17.69
N VAL A 240 -25.42 -9.56 -17.46
CA VAL A 240 -24.29 -10.50 -17.47
C VAL A 240 -23.60 -10.59 -18.84
N ARG A 241 -24.35 -10.53 -19.95
CA ARG A 241 -23.77 -10.50 -21.31
C ARG A 241 -22.86 -9.28 -21.57
N ASN A 242 -23.08 -8.18 -20.85
CA ASN A 242 -22.26 -6.97 -20.96
C ASN A 242 -21.12 -6.92 -19.92
N LEU A 243 -21.11 -7.76 -18.89
CA LEU A 243 -20.07 -7.79 -17.86
C LEU A 243 -18.65 -8.07 -18.42
N PRO A 244 -18.41 -9.08 -19.30
CA PRO A 244 -17.10 -9.27 -19.92
C PRO A 244 -16.69 -8.10 -20.82
N LEU A 245 -17.65 -7.39 -21.42
CA LEU A 245 -17.39 -6.22 -22.27
C LEU A 245 -17.02 -4.99 -21.44
N PHE A 246 -17.69 -4.80 -20.30
CA PHE A 246 -17.33 -3.80 -19.29
C PHE A 246 -15.92 -4.03 -18.75
N LEU A 247 -15.61 -5.25 -18.30
CA LEU A 247 -14.29 -5.59 -17.76
C LEU A 247 -13.18 -5.37 -18.80
N ARG A 248 -13.36 -5.79 -20.06
CA ARG A 248 -12.39 -5.52 -21.15
C ARG A 248 -12.22 -4.02 -21.41
N HIS A 249 -13.31 -3.24 -21.37
CA HIS A 249 -13.25 -1.80 -21.59
C HIS A 249 -12.57 -1.06 -20.43
N LEU A 250 -12.88 -1.43 -19.19
CA LEU A 250 -12.23 -0.89 -17.99
C LEU A 250 -10.73 -1.20 -18.00
N THR A 251 -10.35 -2.46 -18.28
CA THR A 251 -8.94 -2.88 -18.40
C THR A 251 -8.20 -2.06 -19.45
N ALA A 252 -8.75 -1.95 -20.67
CA ALA A 252 -8.15 -1.17 -21.74
C ALA A 252 -8.04 0.34 -21.42
N ARG A 253 -9.04 0.93 -20.76
CA ARG A 253 -9.02 2.35 -20.34
C ARG A 253 -8.04 2.59 -19.19
N VAL A 254 -7.92 1.66 -18.24
CA VAL A 254 -6.93 1.72 -17.15
C VAL A 254 -5.51 1.62 -17.69
N HIS A 255 -5.21 0.67 -18.58
CA HIS A 255 -3.88 0.51 -19.19
C HIS A 255 -3.46 1.73 -20.04
N GLU A 256 -4.42 2.38 -20.71
CA GLU A 256 -4.20 3.62 -21.46
C GLU A 256 -3.97 4.83 -20.54
N ALA A 257 -4.71 4.91 -19.43
CA ALA A 257 -4.69 6.07 -18.53
C ALA A 257 -3.58 6.00 -17.46
N VAL A 258 -3.20 4.79 -17.03
CA VAL A 258 -2.23 4.52 -15.96
C VAL A 258 -1.26 3.41 -16.40
N PRO A 259 -0.02 3.75 -16.81
CA PRO A 259 0.95 2.77 -17.32
C PRO A 259 1.34 1.71 -16.27
N GLY A 260 0.97 0.45 -16.53
CA GLY A 260 1.19 -0.66 -15.60
C GLY A 260 0.08 -0.88 -14.56
N GLY A 261 -1.03 -0.13 -14.67
CA GLY A 261 -2.22 -0.33 -13.84
C GLY A 261 -2.91 -1.68 -14.09
N LEU A 262 -3.75 -2.09 -13.14
CA LEU A 262 -4.43 -3.38 -13.09
C LEU A 262 -5.95 -3.25 -12.97
N VAL A 263 -6.66 -4.21 -13.53
CA VAL A 263 -8.07 -4.51 -13.20
C VAL A 263 -8.18 -5.96 -12.75
N LEU A 264 -8.64 -6.17 -11.52
CA LEU A 264 -8.80 -7.51 -10.93
C LEU A 264 -10.28 -7.79 -10.64
N TRP A 265 -10.75 -8.98 -11.01
CA TRP A 265 -12.13 -9.42 -10.85
C TRP A 265 -12.29 -10.37 -9.65
N TYR A 266 -13.37 -10.24 -8.88
CA TYR A 266 -13.70 -11.16 -7.78
C TYR A 266 -14.59 -12.34 -8.23
N ASP A 267 -14.31 -13.51 -7.69
CA ASP A 267 -14.97 -14.80 -7.96
C ASP A 267 -16.37 -14.90 -7.34
N SER A 268 -17.33 -14.10 -7.85
CA SER A 268 -18.70 -14.02 -7.33
C SER A 268 -19.78 -14.51 -8.31
N ILE A 269 -19.77 -14.02 -9.55
CA ILE A 269 -20.84 -14.24 -10.54
C ILE A 269 -20.42 -15.31 -11.55
N VAL A 270 -21.37 -16.18 -11.93
CA VAL A 270 -21.23 -17.13 -13.04
C VAL A 270 -21.79 -16.57 -14.35
N GLN A 271 -21.37 -17.11 -15.50
CA GLN A 271 -21.88 -16.79 -16.86
C GLN A 271 -23.42 -16.71 -17.03
N SER A 272 -24.19 -17.36 -16.15
CA SER A 272 -25.67 -17.32 -16.15
C SER A 272 -26.28 -16.14 -15.35
N GLY A 273 -25.43 -15.23 -14.84
CA GLY A 273 -25.83 -14.08 -14.02
C GLY A 273 -26.15 -14.42 -12.57
N GLN A 274 -25.97 -15.67 -12.12
CA GLN A 274 -26.19 -16.02 -10.71
C GLN A 274 -24.97 -15.66 -9.85
N LEU A 275 -25.22 -15.22 -8.61
CA LEU A 275 -24.20 -15.06 -7.57
C LEU A 275 -23.90 -16.44 -6.94
N GLN A 276 -22.76 -17.04 -7.29
CA GLN A 276 -22.36 -18.39 -6.90
C GLN A 276 -20.83 -18.51 -6.89
N TRP A 277 -20.18 -18.07 -5.80
CA TRP A 277 -18.72 -18.13 -5.64
C TRP A 277 -18.18 -19.54 -5.90
N GLN A 278 -17.28 -19.65 -6.88
CA GLN A 278 -16.84 -20.89 -7.49
C GLN A 278 -15.72 -21.53 -6.68
N ASN A 279 -14.88 -20.72 -6.03
CA ASN A 279 -13.70 -21.11 -5.24
C ASN A 279 -12.58 -21.74 -6.11
N GLU A 280 -12.64 -21.54 -7.43
CA GLU A 280 -11.68 -22.03 -8.42
C GLU A 280 -11.81 -21.22 -9.72
N LEU A 281 -10.78 -21.16 -10.55
CA LEU A 281 -10.94 -20.79 -11.96
C LEU A 281 -11.57 -21.99 -12.70
N ASN A 282 -12.77 -21.80 -13.27
CA ASN A 282 -13.45 -22.81 -14.09
C ASN A 282 -14.21 -22.19 -15.26
N GLU A 283 -14.80 -23.01 -16.12
CA GLU A 283 -15.53 -22.56 -17.32
C GLU A 283 -16.81 -21.74 -17.01
N GLN A 284 -17.14 -21.45 -15.74
CA GLN A 284 -18.24 -20.56 -15.35
C GLN A 284 -17.81 -19.14 -14.98
N ASN A 285 -16.53 -18.88 -14.68
CA ASN A 285 -15.96 -17.55 -14.42
C ASN A 285 -14.83 -17.16 -15.40
N ARG A 286 -14.32 -18.12 -16.19
CA ARG A 286 -13.25 -17.93 -17.15
C ARG A 286 -13.41 -16.72 -18.06
N GLU A 287 -14.62 -16.43 -18.55
CA GLU A 287 -14.84 -15.30 -19.46
C GLU A 287 -14.59 -13.92 -18.83
N PHE A 288 -14.68 -13.81 -17.50
CA PHE A 288 -14.37 -12.62 -16.72
C PHE A 288 -12.87 -12.53 -16.41
N PHE A 289 -12.22 -13.67 -16.12
CA PHE A 289 -10.76 -13.76 -16.01
C PHE A 289 -10.05 -13.40 -17.31
N ASP A 290 -10.51 -13.92 -18.45
CA ASP A 290 -10.04 -13.59 -19.79
C ASP A 290 -10.49 -12.18 -20.26
N ALA A 291 -11.16 -11.40 -19.40
CA ALA A 291 -11.59 -10.03 -19.63
C ALA A 291 -10.80 -8.96 -18.83
N CYS A 292 -9.92 -9.35 -17.91
CA CYS A 292 -9.16 -8.45 -17.03
C CYS A 292 -7.78 -9.01 -16.66
N ASP A 293 -6.99 -8.30 -15.85
CA ASP A 293 -5.61 -8.66 -15.51
C ASP A 293 -5.48 -9.82 -14.53
N GLY A 294 -6.52 -10.18 -13.77
CA GLY A 294 -6.49 -11.34 -12.89
C GLY A 294 -7.78 -11.63 -12.13
N LEU A 295 -7.87 -12.85 -11.58
CA LEU A 295 -8.99 -13.35 -10.80
C LEU A 295 -8.59 -13.48 -9.33
N PHE A 296 -9.37 -12.87 -8.45
CA PHE A 296 -9.35 -13.10 -7.01
C PHE A 296 -10.38 -14.20 -6.71
N VAL A 297 -9.92 -15.40 -6.35
CA VAL A 297 -10.75 -16.57 -6.05
C VAL A 297 -11.27 -16.55 -4.60
N ASN A 298 -12.55 -16.89 -4.39
CA ASN A 298 -13.20 -16.85 -3.08
C ASN A 298 -12.60 -17.84 -2.07
N TYR A 299 -12.71 -17.52 -0.78
CA TYR A 299 -11.96 -18.12 0.33
C TYR A 299 -12.25 -19.61 0.63
N ASN A 300 -13.40 -20.14 0.25
CA ASN A 300 -13.87 -21.49 0.66
C ASN A 300 -13.37 -22.61 -0.28
N TRP A 301 -12.14 -22.48 -0.78
CA TRP A 301 -11.49 -23.46 -1.65
C TRP A 301 -10.83 -24.60 -0.85
N LYS A 302 -10.62 -25.76 -1.51
CA LYS A 302 -9.90 -26.94 -0.98
C LYS A 302 -8.78 -27.33 -1.97
N GLU A 303 -7.90 -28.27 -1.65
CA GLU A 303 -6.72 -28.54 -2.49
C GLU A 303 -7.07 -29.00 -3.92
N GLU A 304 -8.21 -29.66 -4.10
CA GLU A 304 -8.71 -30.11 -5.40
C GLU A 304 -9.09 -28.95 -6.34
N GLN A 305 -9.47 -27.78 -5.79
CA GLN A 305 -9.78 -26.56 -6.54
C GLN A 305 -8.51 -25.95 -7.16
N LEU A 306 -7.36 -26.06 -6.47
CA LEU A 306 -6.07 -25.59 -6.97
C LEU A 306 -5.68 -26.38 -8.23
N GLU A 307 -5.67 -27.72 -8.17
CA GLU A 307 -5.28 -28.56 -9.31
C GLU A 307 -6.23 -28.41 -10.51
N ARG A 308 -7.55 -28.26 -10.29
CA ARG A 308 -8.49 -27.96 -11.39
C ARG A 308 -8.18 -26.61 -12.04
N SER A 309 -8.04 -25.55 -11.24
CA SER A 309 -7.73 -24.19 -11.72
C SER A 309 -6.43 -24.13 -12.52
N LYS A 310 -5.43 -24.93 -12.14
CA LYS A 310 -4.08 -24.93 -12.71
C LYS A 310 -4.06 -25.36 -14.17
N SER A 311 -4.95 -26.28 -14.53
CA SER A 311 -5.15 -26.73 -15.91
C SER A 311 -5.72 -25.63 -16.83
N LEU A 312 -6.49 -24.68 -16.27
CA LEU A 312 -7.17 -23.62 -17.01
C LEU A 312 -6.40 -22.30 -17.02
N ALA A 313 -5.69 -21.97 -15.94
CA ALA A 313 -4.89 -20.76 -15.84
C ALA A 313 -3.69 -20.76 -16.82
N GLY A 314 -3.08 -21.92 -17.06
CA GLY A 314 -2.00 -22.08 -18.03
C GLY A 314 -0.83 -21.12 -17.80
N GLN A 315 -0.54 -20.26 -18.78
CA GLN A 315 0.52 -19.24 -18.66
C GLN A 315 0.17 -18.10 -17.68
N ARG A 316 -1.12 -17.90 -17.37
CA ARG A 316 -1.63 -16.88 -16.45
C ARG A 316 -1.75 -17.38 -15.00
N LEU A 317 -0.97 -18.39 -14.60
CA LEU A 317 -1.01 -18.97 -13.25
C LEU A 317 -0.78 -17.92 -12.14
N ALA A 318 0.07 -16.93 -12.39
CA ALA A 318 0.34 -15.82 -11.47
C ALA A 318 -0.81 -14.77 -11.41
N ASP A 319 -1.74 -14.78 -12.36
CA ASP A 319 -2.90 -13.88 -12.43
C ASP A 319 -4.12 -14.44 -11.67
N VAL A 320 -4.05 -15.68 -11.17
CA VAL A 320 -5.06 -16.29 -10.31
C VAL A 320 -4.58 -16.20 -8.86
N TYR A 321 -5.29 -15.41 -8.06
CA TYR A 321 -5.00 -15.14 -6.66
C TYR A 321 -6.00 -15.90 -5.77
N PHE A 322 -5.55 -16.94 -5.08
CA PHE A 322 -6.40 -17.66 -4.14
C PHE A 322 -6.57 -16.90 -2.83
N GLY A 323 -7.82 -16.64 -2.45
CA GLY A 323 -8.18 -15.88 -1.26
C GLY A 323 -7.85 -16.61 0.04
N ILE A 324 -7.38 -15.86 1.03
CA ILE A 324 -7.22 -16.28 2.43
C ILE A 324 -7.96 -15.26 3.29
N ASP A 325 -9.11 -15.62 3.86
CA ASP A 325 -9.77 -14.74 4.84
C ASP A 325 -9.10 -14.90 6.21
N VAL A 326 -8.39 -13.86 6.65
CA VAL A 326 -7.71 -13.87 7.95
C VAL A 326 -8.72 -13.89 9.12
N PHE A 327 -9.98 -13.49 8.91
CA PHE A 327 -11.04 -13.65 9.93
C PHE A 327 -11.62 -15.07 10.05
N ALA A 328 -11.28 -15.99 9.14
CA ALA A 328 -11.82 -17.35 9.08
C ALA A 328 -13.36 -17.43 9.02
N ARG A 329 -13.99 -16.56 8.21
CA ARG A 329 -15.44 -16.54 7.97
C ARG A 329 -15.83 -17.66 6.98
N GLY A 330 -16.40 -18.75 7.50
CA GLY A 330 -16.93 -19.85 6.68
C GLY A 330 -16.10 -21.14 6.77
N ASP A 331 -16.13 -21.95 5.72
CA ASP A 331 -15.43 -23.24 5.63
C ASP A 331 -14.06 -23.08 4.94
N VAL A 332 -13.20 -22.24 5.54
CA VAL A 332 -11.83 -21.99 5.08
C VAL A 332 -10.83 -23.02 5.63
N LEU A 333 -9.63 -23.09 5.03
CA LEU A 333 -8.56 -23.98 5.50
C LEU A 333 -7.75 -23.44 6.69
N GLY A 334 -7.86 -22.13 6.99
CA GLY A 334 -7.13 -21.47 8.07
C GLY A 334 -7.30 -19.94 8.02
N GLY A 335 -7.05 -19.27 9.15
CA GLY A 335 -7.13 -17.82 9.32
C GLY A 335 -6.43 -17.35 10.60
N GLY A 336 -6.19 -16.05 10.76
CA GLY A 336 -5.37 -15.52 11.85
C GLY A 336 -3.96 -16.13 11.85
N PHE A 337 -3.49 -16.62 13.01
CA PHE A 337 -2.22 -17.35 13.11
C PHE A 337 -2.24 -18.78 12.52
N ASP A 338 -3.32 -19.16 11.83
CA ASP A 338 -3.41 -20.37 10.98
C ASP A 338 -3.40 -20.03 9.46
N SER A 339 -3.18 -18.76 9.08
CA SER A 339 -3.12 -18.31 7.67
C SER A 339 -1.90 -18.79 6.89
N ASP A 340 -0.89 -19.34 7.55
CA ASP A 340 0.27 -20.02 6.94
C ASP A 340 -0.16 -21.26 6.14
N LYS A 341 -1.09 -22.05 6.69
CA LYS A 341 -1.56 -23.34 6.12
C LYS A 341 -2.16 -23.17 4.72
N PRO A 342 -3.16 -22.29 4.47
CA PRO A 342 -3.63 -22.02 3.12
C PRO A 342 -2.56 -21.39 2.23
N LEU A 343 -1.74 -20.46 2.75
CA LEU A 343 -0.70 -19.79 1.96
C LEU A 343 0.34 -20.81 1.44
N SER A 344 0.81 -21.70 2.30
CA SER A 344 1.74 -22.79 1.96
C SER A 344 1.20 -23.66 0.83
N LEU A 345 -0.08 -24.01 0.89
CA LEU A 345 -0.75 -24.83 -0.11
C LEU A 345 -0.90 -24.12 -1.45
N ILE A 346 -1.28 -22.84 -1.46
CA ILE A 346 -1.31 -21.97 -2.66
C ILE A 346 0.08 -21.92 -3.31
N ARG A 347 1.15 -21.71 -2.53
CA ARG A 347 2.53 -21.63 -3.03
C ARG A 347 3.04 -22.97 -3.56
N LYS A 348 2.78 -24.09 -2.86
CA LYS A 348 3.07 -25.47 -3.31
C LYS A 348 2.50 -25.74 -4.70
N HIS A 349 1.32 -25.20 -5.02
CA HIS A 349 0.69 -25.35 -6.32
C HIS A 349 1.14 -24.35 -7.40
N GLY A 350 1.85 -23.29 -7.02
CA GLY A 350 2.41 -22.28 -7.91
C GLY A 350 1.53 -21.03 -8.12
N PHE A 351 0.47 -20.86 -7.33
CA PHE A 351 -0.50 -19.78 -7.48
C PHE A 351 -0.10 -18.49 -6.74
N SER A 352 -0.71 -17.38 -7.17
CA SER A 352 -0.77 -16.16 -6.37
C SER A 352 -1.75 -16.30 -5.21
N ALA A 353 -1.58 -15.50 -4.17
CA ALA A 353 -2.43 -15.51 -2.97
C ALA A 353 -3.02 -14.11 -2.75
N ALA A 354 -4.24 -14.02 -2.25
CA ALA A 354 -4.87 -12.78 -1.81
C ALA A 354 -5.20 -12.86 -0.31
N ILE A 355 -4.43 -12.15 0.52
CA ILE A 355 -4.64 -12.07 1.96
C ILE A 355 -5.73 -11.02 2.20
N PHE A 356 -6.90 -11.47 2.66
CA PHE A 356 -8.08 -10.64 2.89
C PHE A 356 -8.28 -10.34 4.38
N ALA A 357 -8.62 -9.09 4.68
CA ALA A 357 -8.88 -8.60 6.02
C ALA A 357 -7.76 -8.86 7.07
N PRO A 358 -6.45 -8.63 6.75
CA PRO A 358 -5.39 -8.68 7.76
C PRO A 358 -5.57 -7.63 8.87
N GLY A 359 -6.47 -6.66 8.72
CA GLY A 359 -7.00 -5.84 9.82
C GLY A 359 -7.44 -6.66 11.05
N TRP A 360 -7.76 -7.95 10.89
CA TRP A 360 -7.88 -8.96 11.94
C TRP A 360 -6.87 -8.83 13.08
N VAL A 361 -5.59 -8.55 12.76
CA VAL A 361 -4.52 -8.41 13.76
C VAL A 361 -4.86 -7.30 14.76
N TYR A 362 -5.28 -6.13 14.26
CA TYR A 362 -5.75 -5.02 15.10
C TYR A 362 -7.10 -5.36 15.75
N GLU A 363 -8.06 -5.84 14.95
CA GLU A 363 -9.46 -5.99 15.36
C GLU A 363 -9.73 -7.13 16.37
N ARG A 364 -8.85 -8.15 16.42
CA ARG A 364 -8.99 -9.29 17.32
C ARG A 364 -7.97 -9.33 18.45
N LEU A 365 -6.74 -8.85 18.22
CA LEU A 365 -5.66 -8.90 19.20
C LEU A 365 -5.44 -7.58 19.94
N GLY A 366 -6.10 -6.51 19.48
CA GLY A 366 -6.12 -5.21 20.14
C GLY A 366 -4.98 -4.27 19.74
N GLU A 367 -5.24 -2.99 19.90
CA GLU A 367 -4.38 -1.91 19.40
C GLU A 367 -3.10 -1.69 20.23
N GLU A 368 -3.13 -1.97 21.54
CA GLU A 368 -2.02 -1.70 22.47
C GLU A 368 -0.72 -2.45 22.09
N ASN A 369 -0.86 -3.64 21.51
CA ASN A 369 0.26 -4.49 21.08
C ASN A 369 0.28 -4.70 19.56
N PHE A 370 -0.47 -3.90 18.79
CA PHE A 370 -0.67 -4.10 17.36
C PHE A 370 0.64 -4.28 16.58
N LEU A 371 1.64 -3.41 16.79
CA LEU A 371 2.93 -3.52 16.10
C LEU A 371 3.70 -4.82 16.42
N GLN A 372 3.53 -5.41 17.60
CA GLN A 372 4.12 -6.73 17.90
C GLN A 372 3.35 -7.83 17.17
N ASN A 373 2.03 -7.81 17.26
CA ASN A 373 1.15 -8.81 16.68
C ASN A 373 1.23 -8.84 15.13
N GLU A 374 1.39 -7.66 14.51
CA GLU A 374 1.59 -7.49 13.07
C GLU A 374 2.92 -8.12 12.63
N ASN A 375 4.01 -7.85 13.36
CA ASN A 375 5.30 -8.49 13.12
C ASN A 375 5.27 -10.02 13.31
N GLU A 376 4.45 -10.52 14.26
CA GLU A 376 4.27 -11.96 14.49
C GLU A 376 3.47 -12.61 13.36
N PHE A 377 2.37 -11.98 12.92
CA PHE A 377 1.55 -12.44 11.80
C PHE A 377 2.32 -12.45 10.46
N TRP A 378 3.00 -11.37 10.11
CA TRP A 378 3.81 -11.32 8.88
C TRP A 378 5.12 -12.12 8.99
N GLY A 379 5.63 -12.34 10.20
CA GLY A 379 6.75 -13.25 10.47
C GLY A 379 6.38 -14.72 10.24
N LEU A 380 5.21 -15.14 10.71
CA LEU A 380 4.64 -16.48 10.46
C LEU A 380 4.52 -16.78 8.96
N LEU A 381 4.04 -15.83 8.17
CA LEU A 381 3.84 -16.01 6.73
C LEU A 381 5.13 -15.92 5.89
N ALA A 382 6.25 -15.44 6.47
CA ALA A 382 7.41 -14.96 5.72
C ALA A 382 8.06 -16.02 4.80
N GLU A 383 8.09 -17.29 5.20
CA GLU A 383 8.65 -18.39 4.38
C GLU A 383 7.90 -18.58 3.04
N HIS A 384 6.65 -18.11 2.96
CA HIS A 384 5.77 -18.31 1.80
C HIS A 384 5.43 -16.99 1.08
N LEU A 385 6.10 -15.89 1.44
CA LEU A 385 5.92 -14.55 0.90
C LEU A 385 7.11 -14.18 -0.02
N PRO A 386 6.94 -14.19 -1.36
CA PRO A 386 7.99 -13.77 -2.28
C PRO A 386 8.27 -12.27 -2.11
N THR A 387 9.51 -11.91 -1.78
CA THR A 387 9.89 -10.52 -1.55
C THR A 387 10.20 -9.77 -2.85
N HIS A 388 10.24 -8.44 -2.75
CA HIS A 388 10.92 -7.59 -3.74
C HIS A 388 11.97 -6.68 -3.12
N SER A 389 12.84 -6.19 -3.99
CA SER A 389 13.96 -5.29 -3.67
C SER A 389 13.62 -3.84 -3.98
N ILE A 390 14.18 -2.94 -3.19
CA ILE A 390 14.16 -1.49 -3.42
C ILE A 390 15.14 -1.18 -4.54
N CYS A 391 14.73 -0.47 -5.59
CA CYS A 391 15.56 -0.22 -6.78
C CYS A 391 15.68 1.27 -7.13
N THR A 392 15.59 2.13 -6.11
CA THR A 392 15.70 3.58 -6.21
C THR A 392 16.89 4.09 -5.40
N LEU A 393 17.63 5.04 -5.96
CA LEU A 393 18.74 5.75 -5.31
C LEU A 393 18.55 7.27 -5.46
N PRO A 394 19.01 8.09 -4.50
CA PRO A 394 19.62 7.69 -3.23
C PRO A 394 18.61 7.02 -2.29
N PHE A 395 19.03 5.97 -1.58
CA PHE A 395 18.24 5.32 -0.55
C PHE A 395 18.49 5.99 0.81
N ALA A 396 17.43 6.31 1.53
CA ALA A 396 17.47 6.81 2.90
C ALA A 396 16.21 6.38 3.66
N THR A 397 16.33 6.19 4.98
CA THR A 397 15.21 5.98 5.89
C THR A 397 15.64 6.34 7.33
N SER A 398 14.75 6.95 8.11
CA SER A 398 14.84 7.06 9.58
C SER A 398 14.14 5.90 10.29
N PHE A 399 13.46 5.03 9.54
CA PHE A 399 12.50 4.03 9.98
C PHE A 399 11.21 4.61 10.62
N SER A 400 10.83 5.84 10.28
CA SER A 400 9.51 6.39 10.63
C SER A 400 8.38 5.56 10.02
N LEU A 401 7.44 5.06 10.83
CA LEU A 401 6.25 4.33 10.40
C LEU A 401 5.14 5.25 9.83
N GLY A 402 5.35 6.57 9.88
CA GLY A 402 4.25 7.54 9.74
C GLY A 402 3.41 7.64 11.01
N MET A 403 3.94 7.23 12.18
CA MET A 403 3.31 7.42 13.48
C MET A 403 4.33 7.53 14.62
N GLY A 404 3.93 8.10 15.76
CA GLY A 404 4.76 8.24 16.97
C GLY A 404 3.98 8.75 18.20
N SER A 405 4.61 8.73 19.38
CA SER A 405 4.10 9.42 20.58
C SER A 405 4.61 10.87 20.72
N GLY A 406 5.36 11.32 19.72
CA GLY A 406 5.89 12.66 19.48
C GLY A 406 6.46 12.72 18.06
N ARG A 407 6.72 13.90 17.51
CA ARG A 407 7.34 14.10 16.19
C ARG A 407 8.74 14.70 16.36
N PHE A 408 9.73 14.05 15.77
CA PHE A 408 11.14 14.36 16.00
C PHE A 408 11.82 14.96 14.76
N VAL A 409 12.78 15.86 15.01
CA VAL A 409 13.67 16.45 14.00
C VAL A 409 15.11 16.50 14.55
N ALA A 410 16.03 15.81 13.87
CA ALA A 410 17.45 15.70 14.25
C ALA A 410 17.67 15.22 15.71
N GLY A 411 16.89 14.22 16.13
CA GLY A 411 16.99 13.62 17.48
C GLY A 411 16.46 14.51 18.61
N LYS A 412 15.62 15.50 18.28
CA LYS A 412 14.89 16.33 19.25
C LYS A 412 13.40 16.22 18.97
N GLU A 413 12.61 16.08 20.02
CA GLU A 413 11.15 16.21 19.95
C GLU A 413 10.83 17.66 19.56
N GLU A 414 10.16 17.84 18.41
CA GLU A 414 9.67 19.14 17.91
C GLU A 414 8.23 19.38 18.35
N GLU A 415 7.45 18.30 18.47
CA GLU A 415 6.03 18.30 18.78
C GLU A 415 5.72 17.10 19.68
N ALA A 416 5.21 17.36 20.88
CA ALA A 416 4.99 16.32 21.89
C ALA A 416 3.53 15.84 21.88
N GLY A 417 3.33 14.53 21.94
CA GLY A 417 2.02 13.88 21.88
C GLY A 417 1.82 13.06 20.59
N PRO A 418 0.72 12.29 20.51
CA PRO A 418 0.45 11.43 19.37
C PRO A 418 0.51 12.14 18.03
N TRP A 419 1.25 11.55 17.08
CA TRP A 419 1.33 12.01 15.71
C TRP A 419 1.13 10.82 14.75
N TYR A 420 0.35 11.03 13.71
CA TYR A 420 0.10 10.09 12.62
C TYR A 420 0.06 10.84 11.28
N ASP A 421 0.88 10.43 10.32
CA ASP A 421 0.74 10.73 8.88
C ASP A 421 1.37 9.58 8.10
N LEU A 422 0.53 8.74 7.50
CA LEU A 422 0.97 7.60 6.69
C LEU A 422 1.68 8.04 5.38
N SER A 423 1.45 9.26 4.88
CA SER A 423 2.23 9.81 3.75
C SER A 423 3.71 10.00 4.11
N ALA A 424 4.03 10.18 5.39
CA ALA A 424 5.38 10.29 5.94
C ALA A 424 5.99 8.96 6.41
N GLN A 425 5.37 7.81 6.07
CA GLN A 425 5.98 6.50 6.32
C GLN A 425 7.21 6.26 5.44
N GLU A 426 8.37 6.04 6.05
CA GLU A 426 9.63 5.72 5.38
C GLU A 426 9.85 4.20 5.29
N ILE A 427 10.75 3.78 4.38
CA ILE A 427 10.97 2.36 4.05
C ILE A 427 11.49 1.57 5.26
N GLN A 428 10.87 0.42 5.51
CA GLN A 428 11.07 -0.42 6.70
C GLN A 428 11.98 -1.64 6.43
N PRO A 429 12.61 -2.21 7.47
CA PRO A 429 13.34 -3.48 7.36
C PRO A 429 12.39 -4.68 7.25
N LEU A 430 12.95 -5.87 6.99
CA LEU A 430 12.23 -7.13 7.20
C LEU A 430 12.43 -7.56 8.65
N TYR A 431 11.36 -7.57 9.44
CA TYR A 431 11.40 -7.79 10.89
C TYR A 431 11.53 -9.27 11.33
N ALA A 432 11.60 -10.22 10.38
CA ALA A 432 11.53 -11.66 10.66
C ALA A 432 12.84 -12.30 11.17
N GLU A 433 13.98 -11.61 11.10
CA GLU A 433 15.29 -12.20 11.40
C GLU A 433 15.63 -12.25 12.90
N ARG A 434 15.26 -13.35 13.58
CA ARG A 434 15.82 -13.70 14.91
C ARG A 434 17.19 -14.39 14.79
N GLN A 435 18.17 -13.71 14.20
CA GLN A 435 19.56 -14.19 14.17
C GLN A 435 20.37 -13.66 15.38
N GLY A 436 21.26 -14.50 15.93
CA GLY A 436 22.29 -14.07 16.88
C GLY A 436 21.85 -13.62 18.28
N GLY A 437 20.61 -13.88 18.71
CA GLY A 437 20.12 -13.48 20.05
C GLY A 437 19.74 -12.00 20.17
N LEU A 438 19.66 -11.30 19.05
CA LEU A 438 19.06 -9.97 18.92
C LEU A 438 17.63 -10.07 18.37
N SER A 439 16.85 -9.01 18.56
CA SER A 439 15.52 -8.81 17.99
C SER A 439 15.34 -7.36 17.54
N THR A 440 14.56 -7.18 16.47
CA THR A 440 14.19 -5.88 15.89
C THR A 440 12.75 -5.55 16.21
N SER A 441 12.46 -4.30 16.57
CA SER A 441 11.11 -3.77 16.79
C SER A 441 11.06 -2.27 16.53
N CYS A 442 9.86 -1.71 16.34
CA CYS A 442 9.70 -0.26 16.27
C CYS A 442 9.83 0.39 17.67
N CYS A 443 10.40 1.60 17.73
CA CYS A 443 10.31 2.52 18.86
C CYS A 443 9.49 3.75 18.47
N LEU A 444 8.39 4.02 19.18
CA LEU A 444 7.50 5.16 18.93
C LEU A 444 7.82 6.40 19.81
N GLY A 445 8.73 6.26 20.79
CA GLY A 445 9.02 7.27 21.81
C GLY A 445 10.39 7.95 21.70
N ASP A 446 11.19 7.59 20.70
CA ASP A 446 12.46 8.24 20.36
C ASP A 446 12.74 8.04 18.87
N ALA A 447 13.12 9.09 18.15
CA ALA A 447 13.42 9.05 16.73
C ALA A 447 14.40 10.15 16.28
N TRP A 448 15.18 9.87 15.23
CA TRP A 448 16.01 10.88 14.58
C TRP A 448 15.18 11.85 13.72
N ARG A 449 14.14 11.34 13.05
CA ARG A 449 13.24 12.09 12.17
C ARG A 449 11.90 11.35 12.05
N GLY A 450 10.80 12.10 12.11
CA GLY A 450 9.45 11.52 12.08
C GLY A 450 9.03 11.04 13.47
N GLY A 451 8.07 10.12 13.54
CA GLY A 451 7.50 9.66 14.81
C GLY A 451 8.13 8.39 15.40
N SER A 452 8.99 7.69 14.66
CA SER A 452 9.53 6.41 15.11
C SER A 452 10.92 6.07 14.58
N SER A 453 11.55 5.09 15.20
CA SER A 453 12.85 4.54 14.82
C SER A 453 12.92 3.01 14.98
N LEU A 454 13.98 2.40 14.46
CA LEU A 454 14.25 0.96 14.61
C LEU A 454 15.02 0.68 15.91
N ARG A 455 14.39 -0.04 16.85
CA ARG A 455 15.02 -0.56 18.06
C ARG A 455 15.58 -1.96 17.81
N VAL A 456 16.89 -2.11 18.02
CA VAL A 456 17.58 -3.39 18.15
C VAL A 456 17.78 -3.69 19.63
N GLN A 457 17.39 -4.88 20.09
CA GLN A 457 17.44 -5.30 21.49
C GLN A 457 18.01 -6.72 21.59
N GLY A 458 18.78 -7.03 22.64
CA GLY A 458 19.21 -8.41 22.92
C GLY A 458 20.48 -8.46 23.77
N THR A 459 21.11 -9.64 23.82
CA THR A 459 22.32 -9.87 24.61
C THR A 459 23.54 -9.94 23.71
N ILE A 460 24.46 -8.97 23.85
CA ILE A 460 25.77 -9.01 23.20
C ILE A 460 26.68 -9.99 23.98
N PRO A 461 27.34 -10.98 23.35
CA PRO A 461 28.24 -11.90 24.04
C PRO A 461 29.45 -11.19 24.69
N ALA A 462 29.88 -11.67 25.85
CA ALA A 462 31.03 -11.10 26.55
C ALA A 462 32.32 -11.24 25.73
N GLY A 463 32.91 -10.11 25.33
CA GLY A 463 34.07 -10.03 24.45
C GLY A 463 33.77 -9.46 23.06
N GLU A 464 32.50 -9.34 22.67
CA GLU A 464 32.08 -8.65 21.45
C GLU A 464 31.89 -7.14 21.71
N GLU A 465 32.73 -6.30 21.08
CA GLU A 465 32.67 -4.83 21.22
C GLU A 465 31.82 -4.15 20.14
N ARG A 466 31.23 -4.90 19.19
CA ARG A 466 30.65 -4.33 17.96
C ARG A 466 29.39 -5.05 17.50
N VAL A 467 28.30 -4.30 17.38
CA VAL A 467 27.14 -4.71 16.58
C VAL A 467 27.30 -4.13 15.17
N ALA A 468 27.19 -4.98 14.15
CA ALA A 468 27.13 -4.57 12.75
C ALA A 468 25.80 -5.01 12.16
N LEU A 469 25.01 -4.07 11.64
CA LEU A 469 23.88 -4.42 10.80
C LEU A 469 24.40 -4.64 9.39
N LEU A 470 24.12 -5.82 8.83
CA LEU A 470 24.47 -6.15 7.46
C LEU A 470 23.26 -5.84 6.56
N VAL A 471 23.53 -5.21 5.43
CA VAL A 471 22.54 -4.94 4.38
C VAL A 471 22.85 -5.92 3.26
N GLU A 472 22.11 -7.03 3.18
CA GLU A 472 22.27 -7.99 2.08
C GLU A 472 21.83 -7.32 0.76
N PRO A 473 22.71 -7.26 -0.25
CA PRO A 473 22.36 -6.78 -1.58
C PRO A 473 21.74 -7.94 -2.38
N VAL A 474 20.43 -7.95 -2.53
CA VAL A 474 19.72 -8.95 -3.36
C VAL A 474 20.02 -8.69 -4.84
N ARG A 475 20.53 -9.71 -5.55
CA ARG A 475 20.75 -9.63 -7.01
C ARG A 475 19.45 -9.80 -7.79
N ALA A 476 19.37 -9.18 -8.96
CA ALA A 476 18.24 -9.32 -9.88
C ALA A 476 18.05 -10.75 -10.45
N ASP A 477 19.05 -11.62 -10.33
CA ASP A 477 18.96 -13.05 -10.68
C ASP A 477 18.62 -13.96 -9.49
N GLY A 478 18.37 -13.40 -8.30
CA GLY A 478 18.03 -14.14 -7.10
C GLY A 478 19.16 -15.00 -6.51
N LEU A 479 20.38 -14.92 -7.06
CA LEU A 479 21.53 -15.64 -6.51
C LEU A 479 22.00 -14.94 -5.22
N PRO A 480 22.32 -15.70 -4.16
CA PRO A 480 22.84 -15.11 -2.92
C PRO A 480 24.16 -14.39 -3.19
N VAL A 481 24.31 -13.19 -2.63
CA VAL A 481 25.60 -12.49 -2.68
C VAL A 481 26.49 -13.02 -1.57
N PRO A 482 27.77 -13.33 -1.83
CA PRO A 482 28.70 -13.74 -0.78
C PRO A 482 28.81 -12.68 0.34
N PRO A 483 28.81 -13.04 1.64
CA PRO A 483 28.80 -12.10 2.77
C PRO A 483 29.95 -11.08 2.78
N GLU A 484 31.10 -11.39 2.18
CA GLU A 484 32.21 -10.45 1.99
C GLU A 484 31.88 -9.27 1.06
N ARG A 485 30.79 -9.35 0.29
CA ARG A 485 30.25 -8.30 -0.57
C ARG A 485 28.98 -7.63 -0.01
N TRP A 486 28.54 -7.99 1.21
CA TRP A 486 27.36 -7.37 1.82
C TRP A 486 27.64 -5.93 2.27
N GLY A 487 26.61 -5.08 2.20
CA GLY A 487 26.66 -3.72 2.76
C GLY A 487 26.80 -3.76 4.28
N ARG A 488 27.50 -2.79 4.86
CA ARG A 488 27.77 -2.73 6.31
C ARG A 488 27.27 -1.41 6.89
N LEU A 489 26.17 -1.45 7.62
CA LEU A 489 25.65 -0.33 8.39
C LEU A 489 26.26 -0.37 9.80
N LEU A 490 27.23 0.51 10.04
CA LEU A 490 27.78 0.73 11.36
C LEU A 490 26.88 1.71 12.12
N LEU A 491 26.04 1.20 13.02
CA LEU A 491 25.22 2.05 13.89
C LEU A 491 26.08 2.77 14.93
N VAL A 492 25.78 4.05 15.14
CA VAL A 492 26.09 4.75 16.39
C VAL A 492 24.81 4.69 17.23
N TYR A 493 24.84 3.94 18.32
CA TYR A 493 23.71 3.77 19.21
C TYR A 493 23.95 4.48 20.56
N SER A 494 22.87 4.85 21.24
CA SER A 494 22.85 5.17 22.66
C SER A 494 22.51 3.91 23.46
N GLU A 495 23.16 3.71 24.60
CA GLU A 495 22.59 2.85 25.63
C GLU A 495 21.33 3.52 26.19
N PRO A 496 20.28 2.76 26.57
CA PRO A 496 19.17 3.32 27.34
C PRO A 496 19.72 4.02 28.58
N ALA A 497 19.21 5.21 28.91
CA ALA A 497 19.63 5.93 30.11
C ALA A 497 19.44 5.02 31.33
N GLY A 498 20.55 4.58 31.92
CA GLY A 498 20.53 3.57 32.97
C GLY A 498 19.67 4.01 34.15
N SER A 499 18.78 3.12 34.61
CA SER A 499 18.01 3.35 35.83
C SER A 499 18.96 3.48 37.02
N ALA A 500 19.28 4.72 37.40
CA ALA A 500 20.15 5.01 38.53
C ALA A 500 19.53 4.43 39.81
N SER A 501 20.33 3.65 40.52
CA SER A 501 20.01 2.99 41.79
C SER A 501 20.09 3.96 42.98
#